data_AF-A0A5F0LL44-F1
#
_entry.id   AF-A0A5F0LL44-F1
#
_cell.length_a   1.000
_cell.length_b   1.000
_cell.length_c   1.000
_cell.angle_alpha   90.00
_cell.angle_beta   90.00
_cell.angle_gamma   90.00
#
_symmetry.space_group_name_H-M   'P 1'
#
loop_
_entity.id
_entity.type
_entity.pdbx_description
1 polymer ?
#
loop_
_entity_poly.entity_id
_entity_poly.type
_entity_poly.pdbx_seq_one_letter_code
_entity_poly.pdbx_strand_id
1 'polypeptide(L)'
;RLSLLEMDANDFIHDEQRHGTIDALQVDLYDATARGPMLDTPEFYKACRDSLSEDGVMTVNLFGDHPSYAKNLKAMRYAFDQVISLPEVHDGNVVAIAFRNAVEFDFPALYERAEEIKAATKLPAKSWVNGIKSNF
;
A
#
# COMPACT_ATOMS: atom_id res chain seq x y z
N ARG A 1 6.12 -11.84 15.98
CA ARG A 1 5.42 -13.15 15.86
C ARG A 1 4.96 -13.27 14.42
N LEU A 2 4.93 -14.47 13.83
CA LEU A 2 4.43 -14.70 12.47
C LEU A 2 3.32 -15.75 12.54
N SER A 3 2.20 -15.47 11.87
CA SER A 3 1.10 -16.41 11.66
C SER A 3 0.90 -16.56 10.16
N LEU A 4 0.76 -17.79 9.68
CA LEU A 4 0.49 -18.10 8.28
C LEU A 4 -0.94 -18.62 8.16
N LEU A 5 -1.67 -18.11 7.16
CA LEU A 5 -3.02 -18.50 6.86
C LEU A 5 -3.10 -18.81 5.37
N GLU A 6 -3.49 -20.05 5.04
CA GLU A 6 -3.74 -20.47 3.67
C GLU A 6 -5.22 -20.23 3.36
N MET A 7 -5.52 -19.13 2.66
CA MET A 7 -6.87 -18.78 2.23
C MET A 7 -6.84 -17.76 1.08
N ASP A 8 -8.01 -17.54 0.46
CA ASP A 8 -8.19 -16.46 -0.50
C ASP A 8 -8.12 -15.10 0.21
N ALA A 9 -7.28 -14.19 -0.32
CA ALA A 9 -7.12 -12.86 0.24
C ALA A 9 -8.40 -12.00 0.14
N ASN A 10 -9.26 -12.25 -0.84
CA ASN A 10 -10.55 -11.62 -0.98
C ASN A 10 -11.48 -12.05 0.16
N ASP A 11 -11.54 -13.34 0.48
CA ASP A 11 -12.35 -13.84 1.61
C ASP A 11 -11.82 -13.27 2.93
N PHE A 12 -10.50 -13.19 3.08
CA PHE A 12 -9.86 -12.64 4.27
C PHE A 12 -10.26 -11.19 4.52
N ILE A 13 -10.23 -10.35 3.48
CA ILE A 13 -10.46 -8.92 3.65
C ILE A 13 -11.94 -8.56 3.80
N HIS A 14 -12.85 -9.44 3.35
CA HIS A 14 -14.30 -9.28 3.50
C HIS A 14 -14.87 -9.84 4.82
N ASP A 15 -14.04 -10.46 5.67
CA ASP A 15 -14.47 -10.88 7.00
C ASP A 15 -14.64 -9.66 7.92
N GLU A 16 -15.88 -9.43 8.38
CA GLU A 16 -16.23 -8.31 9.27
C GLU A 16 -15.42 -8.29 10.58
N GLN A 17 -14.91 -9.44 11.03
CA GLN A 17 -14.04 -9.51 12.21
C GLN A 17 -12.70 -8.79 12.01
N ARG A 18 -12.33 -8.49 10.76
CA ARG A 18 -11.10 -7.75 10.42
C ARG A 18 -11.30 -6.25 10.43
N HIS A 19 -12.54 -5.75 10.47
CA HIS A 19 -12.81 -4.32 10.43
C HIS A 19 -12.09 -3.56 11.54
N GLY A 20 -11.32 -2.53 11.18
CA GLY A 20 -10.58 -1.73 12.15
C GLY A 20 -9.39 -2.41 12.84
N THR A 21 -8.94 -3.58 12.38
CA THR A 21 -7.95 -4.40 13.12
C THR A 21 -6.53 -4.34 12.58
N ILE A 22 -6.30 -3.77 11.39
CA ILE A 22 -5.02 -3.83 10.68
C ILE A 22 -4.37 -2.44 10.63
N ASP A 23 -3.19 -2.28 11.24
CA ASP A 23 -2.45 -1.00 11.18
C ASP A 23 -1.69 -0.83 9.85
N ALA A 24 -1.18 -1.92 9.30
CA ALA A 24 -0.45 -1.92 8.04
C ALA A 24 -0.85 -3.15 7.20
N LEU A 25 -1.44 -2.90 6.04
CA LEU A 25 -1.83 -3.93 5.07
C LEU A 25 -0.90 -3.89 3.85
N GLN A 26 -0.31 -5.02 3.48
CA GLN A 26 0.50 -5.13 2.27
C GLN A 26 -0.20 -6.03 1.27
N VAL A 27 -0.55 -5.47 0.11
CA VAL A 27 -1.18 -6.19 -1.01
C VAL A 27 -0.12 -6.42 -2.09
N ASP A 28 0.38 -7.65 -2.13
CA ASP A 28 1.34 -8.14 -3.12
C ASP A 28 0.72 -9.33 -3.86
N LEU A 29 -0.36 -9.05 -4.58
CA LEU A 29 -1.15 -10.06 -5.30
C LEU A 29 -0.77 -10.02 -6.78
N TYR A 30 -0.66 -11.20 -7.40
CA TYR A 30 -0.31 -11.33 -8.80
C TYR A 30 -1.09 -12.46 -9.46
N ASP A 31 -1.49 -12.23 -10.71
CA ASP A 31 -1.96 -13.33 -11.56
C ASP A 31 -0.80 -14.27 -11.96
N ALA A 32 -1.12 -15.38 -12.61
CA ALA A 32 -0.14 -16.37 -13.08
C ALA A 32 0.89 -15.81 -14.08
N THR A 33 0.66 -14.61 -14.62
CA THR A 33 1.59 -13.92 -15.53
C THR A 33 2.42 -12.85 -14.84
N ALA A 34 2.24 -12.65 -13.52
CA ALA A 34 2.88 -11.63 -12.71
C ALA A 34 2.69 -10.20 -13.26
N ARG A 35 1.45 -9.80 -13.60
CA ARG A 35 1.17 -8.48 -14.24
C ARG A 35 0.27 -7.52 -13.45
N GLY A 36 0.05 -7.80 -12.18
CA GLY A 36 -0.58 -6.90 -11.22
C GLY A 36 -1.57 -7.62 -10.30
N PRO A 37 -2.16 -6.90 -9.34
CA PRO A 37 -3.14 -7.48 -8.43
C PRO A 37 -4.32 -8.04 -9.20
N MET A 38 -4.57 -9.34 -8.99
CA MET A 38 -5.74 -10.04 -9.52
C MET A 38 -7.05 -9.47 -8.93
N LEU A 39 -6.97 -8.85 -7.75
CA LEU A 39 -8.05 -8.14 -7.08
C LEU A 39 -7.85 -6.63 -7.26
N ASP A 40 -8.58 -6.03 -8.20
CA ASP A 40 -8.38 -4.66 -8.66
C ASP A 40 -9.69 -3.84 -8.73
N THR A 41 -10.70 -4.26 -7.97
CA THR A 41 -12.03 -3.63 -7.95
C THR A 41 -12.14 -2.58 -6.82
N PRO A 42 -12.98 -1.56 -7.00
CA PRO A 42 -13.29 -0.62 -5.92
C PRO A 42 -13.82 -1.30 -4.65
N GLU A 43 -14.58 -2.39 -4.79
CA GLU A 43 -15.14 -3.16 -3.68
C GLU A 43 -14.04 -3.83 -2.85
N PHE A 44 -13.06 -4.46 -3.51
CA PHE A 44 -11.90 -5.04 -2.82
C PHE A 44 -11.13 -3.97 -2.04
N TYR A 45 -10.84 -2.84 -2.67
CA TYR A 45 -10.11 -1.76 -2.00
C TYR A 45 -10.91 -1.09 -0.87
N LYS A 46 -12.24 -1.06 -0.98
CA LYS A 46 -13.09 -0.62 0.12
C LYS A 46 -13.03 -1.59 1.30
N ALA A 47 -13.10 -2.89 1.06
CA ALA A 47 -12.93 -3.91 2.10
C ALA A 47 -11.53 -3.80 2.75
N CYS A 48 -10.48 -3.58 1.95
CA CYS A 48 -9.14 -3.25 2.47
C CYS A 48 -9.19 -2.04 3.41
N ARG A 49 -9.79 -0.92 3.00
CA ARG A 49 -9.93 0.27 3.85
C ARG A 49 -10.71 0.00 5.14
N ASP A 50 -11.80 -0.77 5.05
CA ASP A 50 -12.66 -1.08 6.19
C ASP A 50 -11.92 -1.96 7.21
N SER A 51 -10.99 -2.81 6.76
CA SER A 51 -10.11 -3.61 7.63
C SER A 51 -9.06 -2.80 8.40
N LEU A 52 -8.71 -1.59 7.93
CA LEU A 52 -7.65 -0.79 8.53
C LEU A 52 -8.10 -0.13 9.84
N SER A 53 -7.19 -0.04 10.81
CA SER A 53 -7.37 0.79 12.01
C SER A 53 -7.50 2.28 11.65
N GLU A 54 -7.82 3.15 12.61
CA GLU A 54 -8.09 4.58 12.33
C GLU A 54 -6.93 5.29 11.62
N ASP A 55 -5.70 4.96 12.01
CA ASP A 55 -4.46 5.47 11.41
C ASP A 55 -3.81 4.48 10.42
N GLY A 56 -4.57 3.48 9.99
CA GLY A 56 -4.04 2.37 9.20
C GLY A 56 -3.66 2.77 7.78
N VAL A 57 -2.66 2.07 7.25
CA VAL A 57 -2.13 2.29 5.89
C VAL A 57 -2.12 0.99 5.09
N MET A 58 -2.38 1.09 3.79
CA MET A 58 -2.20 0.00 2.84
C MET A 58 -1.09 0.34 1.83
N THR A 59 -0.25 -0.64 1.51
CA THR A 59 0.67 -0.57 0.36
C THR A 59 0.29 -1.59 -0.69
N VAL A 60 0.30 -1.21 -1.96
CA VAL A 60 0.01 -2.10 -3.09
C VAL A 60 1.19 -2.08 -4.06
N ASN A 61 1.68 -3.26 -4.43
CA ASN A 61 2.70 -3.41 -5.46
C ASN A 61 2.04 -3.43 -6.85
N LEU A 62 2.47 -2.54 -7.74
CA LEU A 62 1.89 -2.35 -9.08
C LEU A 62 2.99 -2.39 -10.16
N PHE A 63 2.59 -2.65 -11.41
CA PHE A 63 3.45 -2.47 -12.58
C PHE A 63 3.10 -1.17 -13.31
N GLY A 64 4.00 -0.18 -13.28
CA GLY A 64 3.82 1.16 -13.83
C GLY A 64 3.52 1.19 -15.33
N ASP A 65 4.13 0.30 -16.11
CA ASP A 65 3.97 0.19 -17.57
C ASP A 65 2.94 -0.88 -17.98
N HIS A 66 1.91 -1.09 -17.16
CA HIS A 66 0.82 -2.02 -17.46
C HIS A 66 -0.55 -1.32 -17.35
N PRO A 67 -1.55 -1.65 -18.20
CA PRO A 67 -2.89 -1.06 -18.11
C PRO A 67 -3.58 -1.24 -16.74
N SER A 68 -3.17 -2.24 -15.97
CA SER A 68 -3.65 -2.46 -14.60
C SER A 68 -3.26 -1.32 -13.65
N TYR A 69 -2.17 -0.59 -13.90
CA TYR A 69 -1.73 0.52 -13.05
C TYR A 69 -2.81 1.58 -12.87
N ALA A 70 -3.29 2.15 -13.99
CA ALA A 70 -4.28 3.22 -13.98
C ALA A 70 -5.63 2.74 -13.40
N LYS A 71 -6.01 1.48 -13.68
CA LYS A 71 -7.22 0.86 -13.14
C LYS A 71 -7.16 0.76 -11.61
N ASN A 72 -6.08 0.19 -11.07
CA ASN A 72 -5.87 0.03 -9.63
C ASN A 72 -5.79 1.38 -8.93
N LEU A 73 -5.03 2.34 -9.48
CA LEU A 73 -4.92 3.66 -8.89
C LEU A 73 -6.26 4.39 -8.83
N LYS A 74 -7.10 4.26 -9.87
CA LYS A 74 -8.46 4.81 -9.88
C LYS A 74 -9.35 4.14 -8.82
N ALA A 75 -9.27 2.82 -8.69
CA ALA A 75 -10.07 2.08 -7.72
C ALA A 75 -9.66 2.39 -6.27
N MET A 76 -8.35 2.48 -5.98
CA MET A 76 -7.86 2.92 -4.68
C MET A 76 -8.28 4.35 -4.35
N ARG A 77 -8.18 5.29 -5.29
CA ARG A 77 -8.62 6.68 -5.10
C ARG A 77 -10.14 6.84 -4.90
N TYR A 78 -10.92 5.85 -5.31
CA TYR A 78 -12.35 5.81 -5.00
C TYR A 78 -12.60 5.32 -3.57
N ALA A 79 -11.81 4.37 -3.10
CA ALA A 79 -11.99 3.76 -1.78
C ALA A 79 -11.36 4.58 -0.64
N PHE A 80 -10.20 5.21 -0.86
CA PHE A 80 -9.35 5.86 0.15
C PHE A 80 -9.31 7.38 0.00
N ASP A 81 -9.17 8.06 1.14
CA ASP A 81 -9.14 9.53 1.19
C ASP A 81 -7.86 10.11 0.59
N GLN A 82 -6.74 9.37 0.69
CA GLN A 82 -5.46 9.79 0.13
C GLN A 82 -4.69 8.60 -0.42
N VAL A 83 -4.21 8.73 -1.65
CA VAL A 83 -3.39 7.72 -2.33
C VAL A 83 -2.22 8.41 -3.02
N ILE A 84 -1.01 7.95 -2.72
CA ILE A 84 0.24 8.42 -3.34
C ILE A 84 0.94 7.25 -4.04
N SER A 85 1.71 7.55 -5.07
CA SER A 85 2.58 6.56 -5.72
C SER A 85 4.02 6.95 -5.53
N LEU A 86 4.85 6.00 -5.10
CA LEU A 86 6.30 6.22 -5.10
C LEU A 86 6.83 6.23 -6.56
N PRO A 87 7.99 6.84 -6.81
CA PRO A 87 8.66 6.73 -8.10
C PRO A 87 8.87 5.27 -8.49
N GLU A 88 8.75 4.98 -9.78
CA GLU A 88 9.03 3.66 -10.34
C GLU A 88 10.46 3.21 -10.01
N VAL A 89 10.60 1.94 -9.66
CA VAL A 89 11.88 1.28 -9.40
C VAL A 89 12.16 0.23 -10.47
N HIS A 90 13.12 -0.66 -10.22
CA HIS A 90 13.51 -1.72 -11.16
C HIS A 90 12.30 -2.53 -11.68
N ASP A 91 12.39 -2.91 -12.95
CA ASP A 91 11.42 -3.76 -13.63
C ASP A 91 9.98 -3.20 -13.67
N GLY A 92 9.85 -1.88 -13.59
CA GLY A 92 8.56 -1.20 -13.71
C GLY A 92 7.71 -1.25 -12.44
N ASN A 93 8.26 -1.68 -11.30
CA ASN A 93 7.48 -1.76 -10.07
C ASN A 93 7.21 -0.37 -9.48
N VAL A 94 5.97 -0.15 -9.06
CA VAL A 94 5.51 1.06 -8.38
C VAL A 94 4.79 0.66 -7.11
N VAL A 95 5.20 1.19 -5.97
CA VAL A 95 4.46 1.02 -4.72
C VAL A 95 3.47 2.17 -4.59
N ALA A 96 2.19 1.85 -4.59
CA ALA A 96 1.14 2.77 -4.18
C ALA A 96 0.93 2.66 -2.67
N ILE A 97 0.72 3.80 -2.01
CA ILE A 97 0.41 3.89 -0.58
C ILE A 97 -0.96 4.57 -0.45
N ALA A 98 -1.90 3.90 0.21
CA ALA A 98 -3.25 4.36 0.43
C ALA A 98 -3.52 4.50 1.93
N PHE A 99 -3.95 5.68 2.36
CA PHE A 99 -4.21 6.00 3.75
C PHE A 99 -5.71 5.99 4.00
N ARG A 100 -6.15 5.34 5.10
CA ARG A 100 -7.57 5.25 5.44
C ARG A 100 -8.23 6.63 5.51
N ASN A 101 -7.54 7.56 6.15
CA ASN A 101 -7.87 8.97 6.31
C ASN A 101 -6.74 9.82 5.70
N ALA A 102 -7.04 11.06 5.31
CA ALA A 102 -6.02 11.98 4.83
C ALA A 102 -4.99 12.29 5.94
N VAL A 103 -3.71 12.28 5.58
CA VAL A 103 -2.58 12.48 6.49
C VAL A 103 -1.85 13.77 6.17
N GLU A 104 -1.53 14.52 7.22
CA GLU A 104 -0.56 15.60 7.17
C GLU A 104 0.83 15.05 7.50
N PHE A 105 1.78 15.20 6.57
CA PHE A 105 3.11 14.62 6.72
C PHE A 105 4.08 15.54 7.44
N ASP A 106 4.57 15.08 8.60
CA ASP A 106 5.77 15.63 9.22
C ASP A 106 7.03 15.06 8.55
N PHE A 107 7.47 15.69 7.45
CA PHE A 107 8.66 15.25 6.73
C PHE A 107 9.94 15.23 7.58
N PRO A 108 10.24 16.22 8.44
CA PRO A 108 11.32 16.12 9.41
C PRO A 108 11.28 14.82 10.23
N ALA A 109 10.14 14.49 10.84
CA ALA A 109 9.98 13.25 11.62
C ALA A 109 10.14 11.99 10.74
N LEU A 110 9.61 12.00 9.51
CA LEU A 110 9.80 10.88 8.57
C LEU A 110 11.27 10.67 8.20
N TYR A 111 12.05 11.73 8.00
CA TYR A 111 13.48 11.62 7.72
C TYR A 111 14.27 11.10 8.92
N GLU A 112 13.92 11.51 10.14
CA GLU A 112 14.52 10.96 11.37
C GLU A 112 14.25 9.45 11.45
N ARG A 113 12.98 9.04 11.27
CA ARG A 113 12.60 7.62 11.25
C ARG A 113 13.28 6.83 10.14
N ALA A 114 13.50 7.44 8.98
CA ALA A 114 14.22 6.81 7.87
C ALA A 114 15.69 6.54 8.22
N GLU A 115 16.37 7.44 8.93
CA GLU A 115 17.74 7.19 9.39
C GLU A 115 17.81 6.07 10.42
N GLU A 116 16.82 5.96 11.33
CA GLU A 116 16.71 4.83 12.26
C GLU A 116 16.55 3.49 11.52
N ILE A 117 15.64 3.41 10.54
CA ILE A 117 15.43 2.21 9.73
C ILE A 117 16.71 1.84 8.98
N LYS A 118 17.38 2.81 8.35
CA LYS A 118 18.64 2.59 7.64
C LYS A 118 19.74 2.11 8.58
N ALA A 119 19.85 2.67 9.78
CA ALA A 119 20.83 2.25 10.76
C ALA A 119 20.65 0.77 11.14
N ALA A 120 19.40 0.37 11.39
CA ALA A 120 19.00 -0.97 11.82
C ALA A 120 19.01 -2.03 10.70
N THR A 121 18.65 -1.67 9.47
CA THR A 121 18.37 -2.63 8.39
C THR A 121 19.25 -2.47 7.16
N LYS A 122 19.96 -1.35 7.04
CA LYS A 122 20.69 -0.90 5.83
C LYS A 122 19.81 -0.61 4.62
N LEU A 123 18.48 -0.67 4.77
CA LEU A 123 17.56 -0.31 3.70
C LEU A 123 17.63 1.20 3.41
N PRO A 124 17.42 1.63 2.14
CA PRO A 124 17.59 3.01 1.73
C PRO A 124 16.38 3.90 2.11
N ALA A 125 15.91 3.84 3.35
CA ALA A 125 14.62 4.43 3.74
C ALA A 125 14.45 5.93 3.45
N LYS A 126 15.56 6.68 3.38
CA LYS A 126 15.55 8.08 2.96
C LYS A 126 14.97 8.29 1.56
N SER A 127 15.21 7.35 0.63
CA SER A 127 14.65 7.46 -0.73
C SER A 127 13.13 7.27 -0.74
N TRP A 128 12.59 6.49 0.20
CA TRP A 128 11.14 6.31 0.33
C TRP A 128 10.46 7.61 0.78
N VAL A 129 11.04 8.32 1.76
CA VAL A 129 10.54 9.64 2.18
C VAL A 129 10.62 10.66 1.04
N ASN A 130 11.70 10.65 0.25
CA ASN A 130 11.79 11.49 -0.94
C ASN A 130 10.68 11.20 -1.96
N GLY A 131 10.35 9.91 -2.16
CA GLY A 131 9.26 9.49 -3.05
C GLY A 131 7.88 9.90 -2.54
N ILE A 132 7.65 9.85 -1.23
CA ILE A 132 6.43 10.41 -0.62
C ILE A 132 6.38 11.93 -0.88
N LYS A 133 7.47 12.63 -0.63
CA LYS A 133 7.55 14.09 -0.77
C LYS A 133 7.32 14.58 -2.20
N SER A 134 7.74 13.83 -3.23
CA SER A 134 7.55 14.24 -4.62
C SER A 134 6.09 14.20 -5.11
N ASN A 135 5.15 13.76 -4.28
CA ASN A 135 3.71 13.79 -4.57
C ASN A 135 3.03 15.13 -4.15
N PHE A 136 3.80 16.09 -3.62
CA PHE A 136 3.35 17.40 -3.14
C PHE A 136 4.26 18.52 -3.67
#